data_AF-A0AAJ0CKG3-F1
#
_entry.id   AF-A0AAJ0CKG3-F1
#
_cell.length_a   1.000
_cell.length_b   1.000
_cell.length_c   1.000
_cell.angle_alpha   90.00
_cell.angle_beta   90.00
_cell.angle_gamma   90.00
#
_symmetry.space_group_name_H-M   'P 1'
#
loop_
_entity.id
_entity.type
_entity.pdbx_description
1 polymer ?
#
loop_
_entity_poly.entity_id
_entity_poly.type
_entity_poly.pdbx_seq_one_letter_code
_entity_poly.pdbx_strand_id
1 'polypeptide(L)'
;MHAADFQHKGPHAAAVDSDGSYHRATTFLTTVVFITAMGSGMTDLPTIRIIDDIVEGLMAASFHDVEQLINNAGGLFIWAATACQLIYKDKKRQVVKDRLSSILQSSATVIGPEKHLNELYNTVLRHSIPSGYSDQEQDKFCAELRNVRGRIVVVLSPISTHSLSMLGSFSEENIIETLEDLHAILDIPEDRSQALRLHHPSCRDYFLNQEKFVDSRFWVREEAAHYRLVDDCIRIMSNSLNRDICGLKVPDTFVADMDRSQINQKLPADVKYACLYWTQYLQKSGARSSDNDGVHCASSSLA
;
A
#
# COMPACT_ATOMS: atom_id res chain seq x y z
N MET A 1 9.49 20.79 63.61
CA MET A 1 10.89 20.62 63.14
C MET A 1 10.89 19.47 62.15
N HIS A 2 11.26 19.77 60.90
CA HIS A 2 11.43 18.92 59.72
C HIS A 2 10.19 18.31 59.04
N ALA A 3 9.94 18.85 57.84
CA ALA A 3 9.06 18.38 56.78
C ALA A 3 9.89 17.70 55.68
N ALA A 4 9.27 16.67 55.10
CA ALA A 4 9.47 16.00 53.81
C ALA A 4 10.67 16.39 52.90
N ASP A 5 11.51 15.39 52.60
CA ASP A 5 12.29 15.31 51.36
C ASP A 5 11.48 14.56 50.30
N PHE A 6 10.96 15.30 49.32
CA PHE A 6 10.46 14.78 48.04
C PHE A 6 11.24 15.52 46.94
N GLN A 7 12.34 14.93 46.46
CA GLN A 7 13.01 15.41 45.25
C GLN A 7 12.40 14.76 44.02
N HIS A 8 11.46 15.49 43.43
CA HIS A 8 10.87 15.27 42.13
C HIS A 8 11.92 15.62 41.04
N LYS A 9 12.53 14.64 40.38
CA LYS A 9 13.25 14.87 39.11
C LYS A 9 12.27 14.71 37.95
N GLY A 10 11.71 15.84 37.51
CA GLY A 10 10.98 16.01 36.26
C GLY A 10 11.91 16.06 35.04
N PRO A 11 11.35 16.08 33.81
CA PRO A 11 11.96 15.54 32.60
C PRO A 11 13.10 16.40 32.03
N HIS A 12 14.02 15.71 31.35
CA HIS A 12 15.09 16.27 30.53
C HIS A 12 14.59 17.45 29.68
N ALA A 13 15.06 18.65 30.00
CA ALA A 13 14.95 19.80 29.15
C ALA A 13 15.68 19.52 27.83
N ALA A 14 14.95 19.64 26.72
CA ALA A 14 15.55 19.73 25.40
C ALA A 14 16.55 20.90 25.42
N ALA A 15 17.81 20.62 25.08
CA ALA A 15 18.81 21.66 24.90
C ALA A 15 18.34 22.59 23.78
N VAL A 16 18.11 23.85 24.12
CA VAL A 16 17.82 24.91 23.15
C VAL A 16 19.08 25.12 22.33
N ASP A 17 19.01 24.74 21.06
CA ASP A 17 20.09 24.84 20.08
C ASP A 17 20.29 26.32 19.67
N SER A 18 21.51 26.83 19.84
CA SER A 18 21.86 28.26 19.68
C SER A 18 21.87 28.75 18.23
N ASP A 19 21.78 27.85 17.25
CA ASP A 19 21.86 28.17 15.81
C ASP A 19 20.49 28.16 15.10
N GLY A 20 19.40 27.85 15.83
CA GLY A 20 18.06 27.71 15.25
C GLY A 20 17.95 26.56 14.22
N SER A 21 18.97 25.71 14.13
CA SER A 21 19.05 24.58 13.20
C SER A 21 17.96 23.55 13.51
N TYR A 22 17.76 23.21 14.78
CA TYR A 22 16.63 22.37 15.23
C TYR A 22 15.26 22.92 14.77
N HIS A 23 15.05 24.24 14.90
CA HIS A 23 13.79 24.87 14.51
C HIS A 23 13.61 24.89 12.98
N ARG A 24 14.67 25.12 12.21
CA ARG A 24 14.63 25.08 10.74
C ARG A 24 14.42 23.66 10.20
N ALA A 25 15.04 22.66 10.82
CA ALA A 25 14.91 21.24 10.48
C ALA A 25 13.48 20.74 10.73
N THR A 26 12.93 21.02 11.92
CA THR A 26 11.53 20.72 12.23
C THR A 26 10.60 21.51 11.32
N THR A 27 10.82 22.81 11.10
CA THR A 27 9.98 23.62 10.20
C THR A 27 9.99 23.10 8.76
N PHE A 28 11.14 22.66 8.24
CA PHE A 28 11.23 22.09 6.89
C PHE A 28 10.43 20.79 6.78
N LEU A 29 10.61 19.84 7.70
CA LEU A 29 9.83 18.60 7.73
C LEU A 29 8.33 18.89 7.90
N THR A 30 7.97 19.80 8.80
CA THR A 30 6.57 20.17 9.04
C THR A 30 5.94 20.84 7.82
N THR A 31 6.67 21.74 7.15
CA THR A 31 6.21 22.43 5.94
C THR A 31 6.07 21.47 4.76
N VAL A 32 7.03 20.55 4.61
CA VAL A 32 7.04 19.53 3.56
C VAL A 32 5.90 18.52 3.75
N VAL A 33 5.61 18.14 4.99
CA VAL A 33 4.46 17.30 5.36
C VAL A 33 3.13 18.04 5.15
N PHE A 34 3.06 19.33 5.53
CA PHE A 34 1.86 20.17 5.38
C PHE A 34 1.51 20.47 3.91
N ILE A 35 2.52 20.72 3.06
CA ILE A 35 2.33 20.97 1.63
C ILE A 35 1.72 19.75 0.92
N THR A 36 2.03 18.52 1.36
CA THR A 36 1.44 17.33 0.73
C THR A 36 0.03 17.02 1.18
N ALA A 37 -0.33 17.23 2.44
CA ALA A 37 -1.73 17.11 2.84
C ALA A 37 -2.63 17.99 1.95
N MET A 38 -2.15 19.18 1.59
CA MET A 38 -2.83 20.09 0.69
C MET A 38 -2.76 19.66 -0.79
N GLY A 39 -1.67 19.03 -1.24
CA GLY A 39 -1.47 18.59 -2.63
C GLY A 39 -2.18 17.30 -3.04
N SER A 40 -2.48 16.41 -2.09
CA SER A 40 -3.16 15.13 -2.34
C SER A 40 -4.69 15.19 -2.25
N GLY A 41 -5.27 16.39 -2.02
CA GLY A 41 -6.71 16.55 -1.75
C GLY A 41 -7.15 16.00 -0.38
N MET A 42 -6.20 15.74 0.51
CA MET A 42 -6.40 15.20 1.86
C MET A 42 -6.58 16.36 2.86
N THR A 43 -7.72 17.05 2.78
CA THR A 43 -8.05 18.19 3.66
C THR A 43 -8.96 17.82 4.83
N ASP A 44 -9.13 16.53 5.12
CA ASP A 44 -9.97 16.05 6.20
C ASP A 44 -9.27 16.19 7.56
N LEU A 45 -10.04 16.61 8.57
CA LEU A 45 -9.58 16.87 9.94
C LEU A 45 -8.73 15.75 10.60
N PRO A 46 -8.90 14.44 10.29
CA PRO A 46 -8.03 13.38 10.79
C PRO A 46 -6.58 13.52 10.32
N THR A 47 -6.35 14.03 9.11
CA THR A 47 -5.03 14.13 8.47
C THR A 47 -4.16 15.21 9.11
N ILE A 48 -4.74 16.34 9.55
CA ILE A 48 -4.02 17.38 10.31
C ILE A 48 -3.52 16.82 11.65
N ARG A 49 -4.30 15.95 12.31
CA ARG A 49 -3.87 15.28 13.56
C ARG A 49 -2.71 14.32 13.34
N ILE A 50 -2.62 13.68 12.17
CA ILE A 50 -1.49 12.83 11.81
C ILE A 50 -0.21 13.67 11.65
N ILE A 51 -0.31 14.88 11.09
CA ILE A 51 0.83 15.80 10.98
C ILE A 51 1.30 16.27 12.37
N ASP A 52 0.37 16.64 13.24
CA ASP A 52 0.70 17.04 14.62
C ASP A 52 1.31 15.88 15.42
N ASP A 53 0.77 14.65 15.28
CA ASP A 53 1.30 13.43 15.90
C ASP A 53 2.72 13.09 15.35
N ILE A 54 2.96 13.30 14.04
CA ILE A 54 4.28 13.12 13.40
C ILE A 54 5.28 14.15 13.93
N VAL A 55 4.87 15.41 14.07
CA VAL A 55 5.72 16.48 14.60
C VAL A 55 6.04 16.24 16.07
N GLU A 56 5.05 15.94 16.92
CA GLU A 56 5.27 15.53 18.32
C GLU A 56 6.20 14.31 18.42
N GLY A 57 5.98 13.36 17.53
CA GLY A 57 6.81 12.18 17.40
C GLY A 57 8.27 12.52 17.09
N LEU A 58 8.52 13.45 16.15
CA LEU A 58 9.85 13.92 15.79
C LEU A 58 10.50 14.71 16.94
N MET A 59 9.69 15.39 17.77
CA MET A 59 10.17 16.05 18.99
C MET A 59 10.71 15.05 20.03
N ALA A 60 10.36 13.76 19.94
CA ALA A 60 10.92 12.70 20.79
C ALA A 60 12.23 12.10 20.25
N ALA A 61 12.64 12.44 19.02
CA ALA A 61 13.90 12.00 18.41
C ALA A 61 15.06 12.93 18.79
N SER A 62 16.29 12.41 18.79
CA SER A 62 17.47 13.28 19.02
C SER A 62 17.70 14.18 17.80
N PHE A 63 18.35 15.34 18.00
CA PHE A 63 18.72 16.22 16.88
C PHE A 63 19.53 15.48 15.81
N HIS A 64 20.42 14.58 16.23
CA HIS A 64 21.22 13.77 15.33
C HIS A 64 20.37 12.83 14.46
N ASP A 65 19.35 12.20 15.05
CA ASP A 65 18.42 11.35 14.30
C ASP A 65 17.65 12.17 13.26
N VAL A 66 17.18 13.36 13.62
CA VAL A 66 16.46 14.27 12.71
C VAL A 66 17.35 14.70 11.55
N GLU A 67 18.61 15.05 11.81
CA GLU A 67 19.58 15.39 10.76
C GLU A 67 19.83 14.23 9.80
N GLN A 68 19.98 13.00 10.32
CA GLN A 68 20.11 11.82 9.47
C GLN A 68 18.85 11.56 8.64
N LEU A 69 17.65 11.71 9.22
CA LEU A 69 16.40 11.58 8.46
C LEU A 69 16.33 12.59 7.30
N ILE A 70 16.74 13.84 7.53
CA ILE A 70 16.78 14.88 6.48
C ILE A 70 17.76 14.50 5.37
N ASN A 71 18.94 14.02 5.74
CA ASN A 71 19.95 13.58 4.79
C ASN A 71 19.48 12.36 3.97
N ASN A 72 18.84 11.39 4.62
CA ASN A 72 18.28 10.20 3.97
C ASN A 72 17.15 10.58 3.02
N ALA A 73 16.28 11.51 3.41
CA ALA A 73 15.22 12.03 2.55
C ALA A 73 15.79 12.64 1.26
N GLY A 74 16.93 13.34 1.35
CA GLY A 74 17.62 13.88 0.17
C GLY A 74 16.73 14.78 -0.69
N GLY A 75 15.77 15.47 -0.07
CA GLY A 75 14.75 16.31 -0.74
C GLY A 75 13.53 15.56 -1.28
N LEU A 76 13.46 14.23 -1.16
CA LEU A 76 12.30 13.44 -1.57
C LEU A 76 11.19 13.54 -0.52
N PHE A 77 10.14 14.27 -0.86
CA PHE A 77 8.92 14.32 -0.06
C PHE A 77 8.37 12.91 0.26
N ILE A 78 8.29 12.04 -0.75
CA ILE A 78 7.74 10.68 -0.59
C ILE A 78 8.53 9.87 0.44
N TRP A 79 9.85 10.08 0.52
CA TRP A 79 10.67 9.43 1.53
C TRP A 79 10.27 9.89 2.93
N ALA A 80 10.18 11.20 3.15
CA ALA A 80 9.83 11.78 4.45
C ALA A 80 8.44 11.30 4.90
N ALA A 81 7.45 11.32 4.00
CA ALA A 81 6.09 10.86 4.31
C ALA A 81 6.02 9.39 4.68
N THR A 82 6.63 8.51 3.88
CA THR A 82 6.67 7.07 4.17
C THR A 82 7.41 6.78 5.48
N ALA A 83 8.52 7.48 5.76
CA ALA A 83 9.26 7.32 7.01
C ALA A 83 8.41 7.72 8.22
N CYS A 84 7.72 8.87 8.14
CA CYS A 84 6.85 9.34 9.22
C CYS A 84 5.68 8.38 9.46
N GLN A 85 5.02 7.91 8.40
CA GLN A 85 3.94 6.93 8.49
C GLN A 85 4.43 5.62 9.11
N LEU A 86 5.61 5.13 8.72
CA LEU A 86 6.20 3.94 9.30
C LEU A 86 6.48 4.14 10.78
N ILE A 87 7.14 5.23 11.18
CA ILE A 87 7.55 5.47 12.57
C ILE A 87 6.33 5.65 13.49
N TYR A 88 5.34 6.45 13.10
CA TYR A 88 4.29 6.94 13.99
C TYR A 88 2.92 6.27 13.85
N LYS A 89 2.80 5.21 13.03
CA LYS A 89 1.58 4.38 12.99
C LYS A 89 1.24 3.81 14.38
N ASP A 90 2.24 3.40 15.16
CA ASP A 90 2.05 2.92 16.54
C ASP A 90 2.46 4.01 17.56
N LYS A 91 1.61 4.24 18.57
CA LYS A 91 1.85 5.23 19.62
C LYS A 91 2.76 4.71 20.74
N LYS A 92 3.12 3.42 20.73
CA LYS A 92 4.05 2.82 21.69
C LYS A 92 5.46 3.33 21.44
N ARG A 93 5.99 4.04 22.44
CA ARG A 93 7.33 4.66 22.42
C ARG A 93 8.46 3.71 22.02
N GLN A 94 8.39 2.44 22.42
CA GLN A 94 9.44 1.47 22.07
C GLN A 94 9.39 1.12 20.58
N VAL A 95 8.21 0.87 20.02
CA VAL A 95 8.01 0.57 18.60
C VAL A 95 8.49 1.74 17.73
N VAL A 96 8.16 2.97 18.12
CA VAL A 96 8.64 4.21 17.47
C VAL A 96 10.18 4.23 17.42
N LYS A 97 10.84 3.98 18.56
CA LYS A 97 12.31 3.96 18.64
C LYS A 97 12.94 2.86 17.78
N ASP A 98 12.34 1.67 17.79
CA ASP A 98 12.85 0.52 17.03
C ASP A 98 12.74 0.77 15.51
N ARG A 99 11.61 1.34 15.06
CA ARG A 99 11.39 1.72 13.66
C ARG A 99 12.32 2.85 13.22
N LEU A 100 12.47 3.89 14.03
CA LEU A 100 13.44 4.97 13.77
C LEU A 100 14.86 4.40 13.61
N SER A 101 15.30 3.58 14.57
CA SER A 101 16.62 2.96 14.53
C SER A 101 16.81 2.09 13.28
N SER A 102 15.77 1.33 12.88
CA SER A 102 15.80 0.48 11.69
C SER A 102 15.91 1.27 10.38
N ILE A 103 15.22 2.40 10.25
CA ILE A 103 15.32 3.28 9.07
C ILE A 103 16.72 3.90 8.96
N LEU A 104 17.27 4.37 10.09
CA LEU A 104 18.60 4.98 10.12
C LEU A 104 19.70 3.95 9.79
N GLN A 105 19.60 2.75 10.37
CA GLN A 105 20.57 1.68 10.13
C GLN A 105 20.54 1.15 8.68
N SER A 106 19.35 0.94 8.11
CA SER A 106 19.20 0.44 6.73
C SER A 106 19.73 1.42 5.68
N SER A 107 19.69 2.72 5.97
CA SER A 107 20.15 3.77 5.05
C SER A 107 21.66 4.05 5.16
N ALA A 108 22.35 3.56 6.20
CA ALA A 108 23.72 3.96 6.53
C ALA A 108 24.78 3.61 5.45
N THR A 109 24.54 2.58 4.64
CA THR A 109 25.48 2.11 3.60
C THR A 109 25.10 2.56 2.19
N VAL A 110 24.01 3.31 2.07
CA VAL A 110 23.40 3.66 0.79
C VAL A 110 23.69 5.12 0.47
N ILE A 111 23.84 5.44 -0.82
CA ILE A 111 24.11 6.79 -1.30
C ILE A 111 23.15 7.10 -2.44
N GLY A 112 22.40 8.19 -2.28
CA GLY A 112 21.53 8.75 -3.30
C GLY A 112 20.04 8.65 -2.92
N PRO A 113 19.22 9.69 -3.20
CA PRO A 113 17.85 9.76 -2.73
C PRO A 113 16.96 8.57 -3.16
N GLU A 114 17.07 8.10 -4.41
CA GLU A 114 16.28 6.96 -4.89
C GLU A 114 16.63 5.66 -4.14
N LYS A 115 17.92 5.44 -3.84
CA LYS A 115 18.33 4.24 -3.11
C LYS A 115 17.89 4.28 -1.66
N HIS A 116 17.91 5.45 -1.01
CA HIS A 116 17.31 5.61 0.32
C HIS A 116 15.81 5.32 0.31
N LEU A 117 15.09 5.69 -0.75
CA LEU A 117 13.67 5.38 -0.90
C LEU A 117 13.43 3.87 -1.07
N ASN A 118 14.26 3.20 -1.88
CA ASN A 118 14.19 1.75 -2.04
C ASN A 118 14.46 1.01 -0.71
N GLU A 119 15.44 1.46 0.08
CA GLU A 119 15.69 0.89 1.41
C GLU A 119 14.56 1.18 2.41
N LEU A 120 13.91 2.34 2.31
CA LEU A 120 12.73 2.63 3.10
C LEU A 120 11.58 1.67 2.76
N TYR A 121 11.35 1.38 1.47
CA TYR A 121 10.37 0.36 1.05
C TYR A 121 10.75 -1.04 1.53
N ASN A 122 12.02 -1.44 1.42
CA ASN A 122 12.52 -2.70 2.00
C ASN A 122 12.23 -2.77 3.50
N THR A 123 12.43 -1.66 4.21
CA THR A 123 12.20 -1.58 5.66
C THR A 123 10.72 -1.75 5.98
N VAL A 124 9.81 -1.10 5.26
CA VAL A 124 8.35 -1.31 5.42
C VAL A 124 8.00 -2.80 5.25
N LEU A 125 8.52 -3.46 4.22
CA LEU A 125 8.25 -4.89 3.97
C LEU A 125 8.81 -5.80 5.08
N ARG A 126 10.02 -5.54 5.56
CA ARG A 126 10.62 -6.31 6.67
C ARG A 126 9.81 -6.16 7.95
N HIS A 127 9.34 -4.94 8.25
CA HIS A 127 8.50 -4.66 9.43
C HIS A 127 7.09 -5.25 9.31
N SER A 128 6.62 -5.59 8.11
CA SER A 128 5.34 -6.30 7.93
C SER A 128 5.40 -7.79 8.26
N ILE A 129 6.58 -8.38 8.40
CA ILE A 129 6.69 -9.80 8.76
C ILE A 129 6.46 -9.94 10.28
N PRO A 130 5.49 -10.75 10.74
CA PRO A 130 5.26 -10.96 12.16
C PRO A 130 6.49 -11.58 12.86
N SER A 131 6.98 -10.94 13.93
CA SER A 131 8.22 -11.32 14.61
C SER A 131 8.19 -12.68 15.32
N GLY A 132 7.01 -13.28 15.49
CA GLY A 132 6.81 -14.59 16.12
C GLY A 132 6.80 -15.77 15.14
N TYR A 133 6.87 -15.52 13.84
CA TYR A 133 6.78 -16.56 12.82
C TYR A 133 8.11 -17.30 12.67
N SER A 134 8.02 -18.63 12.61
CA SER A 134 9.10 -19.50 12.12
C SER A 134 9.43 -19.18 10.65
N ASP A 135 10.61 -19.59 10.18
CA ASP A 135 11.04 -19.36 8.79
C ASP A 135 9.99 -19.83 7.76
N GLN A 136 9.36 -20.99 8.02
CA GLN A 136 8.31 -21.52 7.15
C GLN A 136 7.04 -20.66 7.15
N GLU A 137 6.66 -20.11 8.31
CA GLU A 137 5.51 -19.21 8.42
C GLU A 137 5.80 -17.85 7.77
N GLN A 138 7.02 -17.33 7.91
CA GLN A 138 7.46 -16.12 7.23
C GLN A 138 7.41 -16.28 5.71
N ASP A 139 7.87 -17.41 5.17
CA ASP A 139 7.86 -17.68 3.73
C ASP A 139 6.43 -17.77 3.18
N LYS A 140 5.51 -18.40 3.93
CA LYS A 140 4.08 -18.42 3.58
C LYS A 140 3.48 -17.02 3.57
N PHE A 141 3.72 -16.24 4.63
CA PHE A 141 3.26 -14.87 4.73
C PHE A 141 3.80 -14.00 3.58
N CYS A 142 5.10 -14.09 3.29
CA CYS A 142 5.71 -13.35 2.17
C CYS A 142 5.11 -13.76 0.81
N ALA A 143 4.80 -15.05 0.63
CA ALA A 143 4.17 -15.53 -0.59
C ALA A 143 2.74 -14.98 -0.75
N GLU A 144 1.95 -14.94 0.33
CA GLU A 144 0.61 -14.35 0.36
C GLU A 144 0.66 -12.85 0.09
N LEU A 145 1.53 -12.12 0.82
CA LEU A 145 1.77 -10.69 0.63
C LEU A 145 2.12 -10.36 -0.81
N ARG A 146 3.07 -11.12 -1.39
CA ARG A 146 3.46 -10.97 -2.80
C ARG A 146 2.29 -11.23 -3.75
N ASN A 147 1.40 -12.18 -3.43
CA ASN A 147 0.27 -12.55 -4.25
C ASN A 147 -0.82 -11.46 -4.27
N VAL A 148 -1.17 -10.93 -3.10
CA VAL A 148 -2.16 -9.85 -2.94
C VAL A 148 -1.61 -8.55 -3.51
N ARG A 149 -0.42 -8.12 -3.04
CA ARG A 149 0.22 -6.90 -3.49
C ARG A 149 0.53 -6.91 -4.99
N GLY A 150 0.94 -8.06 -5.53
CA GLY A 150 1.22 -8.21 -6.95
C GLY A 150 0.04 -7.81 -7.84
N ARG A 151 -1.20 -8.13 -7.42
CA ARG A 151 -2.42 -7.69 -8.11
C ARG A 151 -2.60 -6.18 -8.00
N ILE A 152 -2.50 -5.63 -6.78
CA ILE A 152 -2.66 -4.19 -6.51
C ILE A 152 -1.69 -3.33 -7.33
N VAL A 153 -0.47 -3.82 -7.54
CA VAL A 153 0.57 -3.09 -8.27
C VAL A 153 0.31 -3.05 -9.78
N VAL A 154 -0.36 -4.08 -10.33
CA VAL A 154 -0.53 -4.23 -11.79
C VAL A 154 -1.96 -3.99 -12.29
N VAL A 155 -2.92 -3.76 -11.39
CA VAL A 155 -4.29 -3.41 -11.79
C VAL A 155 -4.32 -2.15 -12.67
N LEU A 156 -5.19 -2.16 -13.67
CA LEU A 156 -5.32 -1.07 -14.66
C LEU A 156 -6.28 0.03 -14.22
N SER A 157 -7.09 -0.25 -13.18
CA SER A 157 -7.91 0.74 -12.49
C SER A 157 -7.90 0.40 -10.99
N PRO A 158 -7.97 1.42 -10.09
CA PRO A 158 -8.03 1.18 -8.65
C PRO A 158 -9.12 0.17 -8.29
N ILE A 159 -8.80 -0.75 -7.38
CA ILE A 159 -9.65 -1.87 -6.99
C ILE A 159 -9.87 -1.84 -5.47
N SER A 160 -11.08 -2.17 -5.03
CA SER A 160 -11.41 -2.27 -3.60
C SER A 160 -11.00 -3.62 -3.01
N THR A 161 -10.92 -3.70 -1.68
CA THR A 161 -10.70 -4.96 -0.97
C THR A 161 -11.76 -6.00 -1.34
N HIS A 162 -13.03 -5.58 -1.44
CA HIS A 162 -14.12 -6.43 -1.88
C HIS A 162 -13.94 -6.96 -3.31
N SER A 163 -13.63 -6.09 -4.28
CA SER A 163 -13.42 -6.55 -5.66
C SER A 163 -12.17 -7.42 -5.80
N LEU A 164 -11.12 -7.15 -5.02
CA LEU A 164 -9.92 -7.96 -5.00
C LEU A 164 -10.16 -9.36 -4.39
N SER A 165 -11.00 -9.47 -3.35
CA SER A 165 -11.37 -10.76 -2.74
C SER A 165 -12.11 -11.64 -3.76
N MET A 166 -13.07 -11.04 -4.47
CA MET A 166 -13.80 -11.71 -5.56
C MET A 166 -12.84 -12.17 -6.65
N LEU A 167 -11.98 -11.28 -7.17
CA LEU A 167 -11.01 -11.58 -8.23
C LEU A 167 -10.01 -12.66 -7.83
N GLY A 168 -9.44 -12.59 -6.63
CA GLY A 168 -8.32 -13.43 -6.24
C GLY A 168 -8.67 -14.72 -5.50
N SER A 169 -9.96 -14.98 -5.25
CA SER A 169 -10.43 -16.06 -4.35
C SER A 169 -9.81 -15.99 -2.95
N PHE A 170 -9.58 -14.78 -2.43
CA PHE A 170 -9.14 -14.54 -1.06
C PHE A 170 -10.36 -14.20 -0.19
N SER A 171 -10.29 -14.42 1.12
CA SER A 171 -11.22 -13.73 2.02
C SER A 171 -10.80 -12.26 2.16
N GLU A 172 -11.77 -11.39 2.41
CA GLU A 172 -11.47 -9.98 2.67
C GLU A 172 -10.61 -9.83 3.94
N GLU A 173 -10.86 -10.65 4.95
CA GLU A 173 -10.07 -10.71 6.18
C GLU A 173 -8.61 -11.04 5.90
N ASN A 174 -8.34 -12.04 5.06
CA ASN A 174 -6.96 -12.39 4.70
C ASN A 174 -6.27 -11.27 3.94
N ILE A 175 -6.97 -10.54 3.06
CA ILE A 175 -6.41 -9.36 2.38
C ILE A 175 -6.05 -8.27 3.40
N ILE A 176 -6.96 -7.97 4.33
CA ILE A 176 -6.75 -6.92 5.34
C ILE A 176 -5.57 -7.29 6.25
N GLU A 177 -5.55 -8.49 6.80
CA GLU A 177 -4.45 -8.99 7.65
C GLU A 177 -3.11 -8.97 6.90
N THR A 178 -3.10 -9.40 5.64
CA THR A 178 -1.89 -9.42 4.81
C THR A 178 -1.36 -8.00 4.56
N LEU A 179 -2.23 -7.02 4.38
CA LEU A 179 -1.85 -5.64 4.04
C LEU A 179 -1.71 -4.73 5.26
N GLU A 180 -2.08 -5.18 6.46
CA GLU A 180 -2.22 -4.36 7.66
C GLU A 180 -0.97 -3.51 7.93
N ASP A 181 0.23 -4.06 7.77
CA ASP A 181 1.47 -3.32 8.03
C ASP A 181 2.05 -2.57 6.83
N LEU A 182 1.30 -2.45 5.73
CA LEU A 182 1.68 -1.68 4.55
C LEU A 182 1.09 -0.26 4.48
N HIS A 183 0.43 0.24 5.52
CA HIS A 183 -0.15 1.59 5.54
C HIS A 183 0.84 2.73 5.20
N ALA A 184 2.14 2.52 5.43
CA ALA A 184 3.17 3.51 5.10
C ALA A 184 3.35 3.75 3.58
N ILE A 185 2.84 2.83 2.75
CA ILE A 185 3.00 2.85 1.29
C ILE A 185 1.69 2.57 0.53
N LEU A 186 0.65 2.11 1.24
CA LEU A 186 -0.65 1.74 0.71
C LEU A 186 -1.75 2.37 1.57
N ASP A 187 -2.67 3.07 0.92
CA ASP A 187 -3.95 3.48 1.49
C ASP A 187 -4.90 2.27 1.52
N ILE A 188 -5.37 1.92 2.71
CA ILE A 188 -6.23 0.77 2.99
C ILE A 188 -7.47 1.31 3.71
N PRO A 189 -8.56 1.59 2.97
CA PRO A 189 -9.77 2.15 3.55
C PRO A 189 -10.47 1.18 4.50
N GLU A 190 -11.09 1.70 5.57
CA GLU A 190 -11.97 0.91 6.45
C GLU A 190 -13.22 0.41 5.70
N ASP A 191 -13.77 1.25 4.83
CA ASP A 191 -14.83 0.87 3.90
C ASP A 191 -14.25 0.00 2.78
N ARG A 192 -14.50 -1.30 2.88
CA ARG A 192 -14.00 -2.33 1.96
C ARG A 192 -14.48 -2.18 0.52
N SER A 193 -15.46 -1.30 0.27
CA SER A 193 -15.92 -0.94 -1.07
C SER A 193 -15.09 0.16 -1.73
N GLN A 194 -14.29 0.90 -0.94
CA GLN A 194 -13.37 1.92 -1.45
C GLN A 194 -12.09 1.30 -1.99
N ALA A 195 -11.47 1.98 -2.96
CA ALA A 195 -10.31 1.46 -3.66
C ALA A 195 -9.05 1.53 -2.80
N LEU A 196 -8.27 0.44 -2.82
CA LEU A 196 -6.89 0.41 -2.35
C LEU A 196 -6.04 1.28 -3.28
N ARG A 197 -5.13 2.08 -2.71
CA ARG A 197 -4.28 2.99 -3.50
C ARG A 197 -2.85 3.01 -3.00
N LEU A 198 -1.89 2.90 -3.90
CA LEU A 198 -0.50 3.17 -3.54
C LEU A 198 -0.36 4.68 -3.27
N HIS A 199 0.36 5.05 -2.21
CA HIS A 199 0.56 6.47 -1.89
C HIS A 199 1.33 7.23 -2.97
N HIS A 200 2.16 6.53 -3.75
CA HIS A 200 2.93 7.15 -4.83
C HIS A 200 3.28 6.16 -5.95
N PRO A 201 3.35 6.61 -7.22
CA PRO A 201 3.74 5.77 -8.36
C PRO A 201 5.12 5.09 -8.22
N SER A 202 6.06 5.71 -7.51
CA SER A 202 7.39 5.09 -7.25
C SER A 202 7.29 3.77 -6.50
N CYS A 203 6.24 3.53 -5.70
CA CYS A 203 5.99 2.23 -5.08
C CYS A 203 5.78 1.16 -6.15
N ARG A 204 4.97 1.47 -7.18
CA ARG A 204 4.72 0.55 -8.30
C ARG A 204 6.03 0.26 -9.04
N ASP A 205 6.78 1.28 -9.40
CA ASP A 205 8.05 1.13 -10.12
C ASP A 205 9.08 0.35 -9.31
N TYR A 206 9.08 0.53 -7.99
CA TYR A 206 9.90 -0.27 -7.09
C TYR A 206 9.47 -1.74 -7.08
N PHE A 207 8.18 -2.03 -6.90
CA PHE A 207 7.69 -3.40 -6.78
C PHE A 207 7.88 -4.25 -8.03
N LEU A 208 7.93 -3.63 -9.20
CA LEU A 208 8.09 -4.29 -10.49
C LEU A 208 9.54 -4.42 -10.94
N ASN A 209 10.48 -3.70 -10.30
CA ASN A 209 11.89 -3.75 -10.68
C ASN A 209 12.67 -4.76 -9.83
N GLN A 210 13.08 -5.87 -10.45
CA GLN A 210 13.83 -6.95 -9.80
C GLN A 210 15.15 -6.48 -9.17
N GLU A 211 15.87 -5.56 -9.82
CA GLU A 211 17.21 -5.12 -9.39
C GLU A 211 17.17 -4.32 -8.08
N LYS A 212 15.98 -3.85 -7.68
CA LYS A 212 15.78 -3.04 -6.46
C LYS A 212 15.53 -3.88 -5.20
N PHE A 213 15.34 -5.20 -5.33
CA PHE A 213 15.05 -6.07 -4.18
C PHE A 213 16.30 -6.74 -3.62
N VAL A 214 16.51 -6.54 -2.31
CA VAL A 214 17.53 -7.26 -1.54
C VAL A 214 17.02 -8.64 -1.11
N ASP A 215 15.71 -8.75 -0.84
CA ASP A 215 15.05 -10.00 -0.47
C ASP A 215 14.07 -10.43 -1.57
N SER A 216 14.42 -11.53 -2.24
CA SER A 216 13.67 -12.07 -3.36
C SER A 216 12.28 -12.61 -2.98
N ARG A 217 12.02 -12.86 -1.69
CA ARG A 217 10.70 -13.27 -1.20
C ARG A 217 9.63 -12.21 -1.50
N PHE A 218 10.03 -10.95 -1.58
CA PHE A 218 9.13 -9.84 -1.87
C PHE A 218 9.08 -9.43 -3.34
N TRP A 219 9.85 -10.01 -4.24
CA TRP A 219 9.83 -9.55 -5.63
C TRP A 219 8.54 -9.97 -6.37
N VAL A 220 7.86 -9.04 -7.03
CA VAL A 220 6.71 -9.30 -7.90
C VAL A 220 7.18 -9.39 -9.35
N ARG A 221 6.94 -10.54 -9.99
CA ARG A 221 7.10 -10.68 -11.45
C ARG A 221 5.88 -10.07 -12.15
N GLU A 222 6.07 -8.99 -12.89
CA GLU A 222 4.98 -8.25 -13.55
C GLU A 222 4.15 -9.14 -14.46
N GLU A 223 4.82 -9.92 -15.33
CA GLU A 223 4.15 -10.80 -16.29
C GLU A 223 3.33 -11.89 -15.60
N ALA A 224 3.87 -12.45 -14.51
CA ALA A 224 3.17 -13.47 -13.73
C ALA A 224 1.97 -12.88 -12.97
N ALA A 225 2.08 -11.65 -12.48
CA ALA A 225 0.97 -10.96 -11.83
C ALA A 225 -0.15 -10.64 -12.84
N HIS A 226 0.19 -10.19 -14.05
CA HIS A 226 -0.76 -10.03 -15.13
C HIS A 226 -1.43 -11.35 -15.54
N TYR A 227 -0.66 -12.43 -15.68
CA TYR A 227 -1.20 -13.75 -15.99
C TYR A 227 -2.22 -14.21 -14.94
N ARG A 228 -1.92 -14.06 -13.65
CA ARG A 228 -2.87 -14.39 -12.58
C ARG A 228 -4.17 -13.59 -12.69
N LEU A 229 -4.10 -12.31 -13.04
CA LEU A 229 -5.30 -11.50 -13.27
C LEU A 229 -6.12 -11.97 -14.47
N VAL A 230 -5.49 -12.56 -15.50
CA VAL A 230 -6.23 -13.21 -16.60
C VAL A 230 -7.04 -14.38 -16.06
N ASP A 231 -6.41 -15.29 -15.34
CA ASP A 231 -7.08 -16.45 -14.74
C ASP A 231 -8.23 -16.03 -13.83
N ASP A 232 -7.99 -15.04 -12.97
CA ASP A 232 -8.97 -14.45 -12.06
C ASP A 232 -10.19 -13.87 -12.82
N CYS A 233 -9.93 -13.10 -13.89
CA CYS A 233 -10.98 -12.51 -14.70
C CYS A 233 -11.79 -13.58 -15.45
N ILE A 234 -11.13 -14.55 -16.09
CA ILE A 234 -11.79 -15.63 -16.82
C ILE A 234 -12.66 -16.44 -15.88
N ARG A 235 -12.17 -16.75 -14.68
CA ARG A 235 -12.91 -17.50 -13.66
C ARG A 235 -14.20 -16.78 -13.23
N ILE A 236 -14.12 -15.50 -12.89
CA ILE A 236 -15.32 -14.73 -12.52
C ILE A 236 -16.30 -14.63 -13.68
N MET A 237 -15.81 -14.31 -14.87
CA MET A 237 -16.66 -14.20 -16.05
C MET A 237 -17.37 -15.53 -16.34
N SER A 238 -16.66 -16.65 -16.25
CA SER A 238 -17.23 -17.98 -16.48
C SER A 238 -18.28 -18.36 -15.45
N ASN A 239 -18.13 -17.90 -14.20
CA ASN A 239 -19.08 -18.20 -13.12
C ASN A 239 -20.29 -17.24 -13.11
N SER A 240 -20.16 -16.04 -13.69
CA SER A 240 -21.14 -14.97 -13.53
C SER A 240 -21.89 -14.63 -14.82
N LEU A 241 -21.26 -14.81 -15.99
CA LEU A 241 -21.85 -14.51 -17.28
C LEU A 241 -22.59 -15.74 -17.79
N ASN A 242 -23.90 -15.60 -17.98
CA ASN A 242 -24.76 -16.58 -18.63
C ASN A 242 -25.47 -15.92 -19.82
N ARG A 243 -25.98 -16.70 -20.77
CA ARG A 243 -26.87 -16.16 -21.81
C ARG A 243 -28.08 -15.50 -21.13
N ASP A 244 -28.37 -14.27 -21.55
CA ASP A 244 -29.41 -13.43 -20.96
C ASP A 244 -29.20 -13.11 -19.46
N ILE A 245 -28.02 -12.59 -19.11
CA ILE A 245 -27.68 -12.11 -17.75
C ILE A 245 -28.82 -11.28 -17.16
N CYS A 246 -29.38 -10.38 -17.97
CA CYS A 246 -30.38 -9.42 -17.54
C CYS A 246 -31.83 -9.94 -17.58
N GLY A 247 -32.08 -11.18 -17.99
CA GLY A 247 -33.44 -11.74 -18.08
C GLY A 247 -34.33 -10.99 -19.08
N LEU A 248 -33.71 -10.33 -20.06
CA LEU A 248 -34.34 -9.61 -21.15
C LEU A 248 -34.92 -10.66 -22.11
N LYS A 249 -36.13 -11.12 -21.79
CA LYS A 249 -36.92 -12.08 -22.58
C LYS A 249 -37.17 -11.65 -24.04
N VAL A 250 -36.77 -10.43 -24.42
CA VAL A 250 -36.94 -9.85 -25.75
C VAL A 250 -35.56 -9.38 -26.25
N PRO A 251 -35.07 -9.89 -27.40
CA PRO A 251 -33.94 -9.29 -28.07
C PRO A 251 -34.29 -7.83 -28.43
N ASP A 252 -33.33 -6.92 -28.33
CA ASP A 252 -33.45 -5.46 -28.60
C ASP A 252 -34.02 -4.55 -27.49
N THR A 253 -34.02 -4.97 -26.22
CA THR A 253 -34.25 -4.01 -25.13
C THR A 253 -33.04 -3.06 -25.01
N PHE A 254 -33.24 -1.75 -25.16
CA PHE A 254 -32.15 -0.79 -25.03
C PHE A 254 -31.67 -0.70 -23.57
N VAL A 255 -30.35 -0.64 -23.37
CA VAL A 255 -29.73 -0.47 -22.05
C VAL A 255 -30.23 0.80 -21.33
N ALA A 256 -30.66 1.82 -22.08
CA ALA A 256 -31.23 3.05 -21.54
C ALA A 256 -32.59 2.85 -20.86
N ASP A 257 -33.35 1.82 -21.26
CA ASP A 257 -34.69 1.52 -20.74
C ASP A 257 -34.67 0.58 -19.52
N MET A 258 -33.46 0.17 -19.11
CA MET A 258 -33.26 -0.76 -17.99
C MET A 258 -32.95 -0.01 -16.69
N ASP A 259 -33.48 -0.55 -15.59
CA ASP A 259 -33.12 -0.07 -14.26
C ASP A 259 -31.64 -0.41 -13.96
N ARG A 260 -30.84 0.64 -13.71
CA ARG A 260 -29.43 0.52 -13.32
C ARG A 260 -29.23 -0.34 -12.07
N SER A 261 -30.19 -0.33 -11.15
CA SER A 261 -30.13 -1.15 -9.94
C SER A 261 -30.14 -2.65 -10.29
N GLN A 262 -30.98 -3.06 -11.25
CA GLN A 262 -31.05 -4.42 -11.74
C GLN A 262 -29.79 -4.83 -12.51
N ILE A 263 -29.22 -3.93 -13.31
CA ILE A 263 -27.95 -4.17 -14.00
C ILE A 263 -26.83 -4.35 -12.98
N ASN A 264 -26.76 -3.53 -11.94
CA ASN A 264 -25.70 -3.63 -10.92
C ASN A 264 -25.83 -4.90 -10.05
N GLN A 265 -27.04 -5.38 -9.80
CA GLN A 265 -27.25 -6.66 -9.12
C GLN A 265 -26.82 -7.85 -9.98
N LYS A 266 -27.07 -7.79 -11.29
CA LYS A 266 -26.80 -8.89 -12.22
C LYS A 266 -25.39 -8.86 -12.83
N LEU A 267 -24.77 -7.69 -12.82
CA LEU A 267 -23.39 -7.47 -13.26
C LEU A 267 -22.65 -6.63 -12.19
N PRO A 268 -22.19 -7.29 -11.11
CA PRO A 268 -21.40 -6.68 -10.06
C PRO A 268 -20.13 -5.98 -10.59
N ALA A 269 -19.54 -5.12 -9.77
CA ALA A 269 -18.39 -4.29 -10.14
C ALA A 269 -17.17 -5.11 -10.56
N ASP A 270 -16.90 -6.22 -9.87
CA ASP A 270 -15.82 -7.17 -10.16
C ASP A 270 -16.02 -7.89 -11.51
N VAL A 271 -17.25 -8.28 -11.85
CA VAL A 271 -17.57 -8.87 -13.16
C VAL A 271 -17.37 -7.85 -14.28
N LYS A 272 -17.84 -6.61 -14.10
CA LYS A 272 -17.60 -5.52 -15.05
C LYS A 272 -16.11 -5.28 -15.26
N TYR A 273 -15.37 -5.22 -14.16
CA TYR A 273 -13.92 -5.05 -14.19
C TYR A 273 -13.24 -6.17 -14.99
N ALA A 274 -13.60 -7.42 -14.72
CA ALA A 274 -13.07 -8.58 -15.44
C ALA A 274 -13.34 -8.48 -16.95
N CYS A 275 -14.59 -8.18 -17.34
CA CYS A 275 -14.98 -8.00 -18.74
C CYS A 275 -14.17 -6.90 -19.46
N LEU A 276 -13.86 -5.81 -18.76
CA LEU A 276 -13.15 -4.66 -19.34
C LEU A 276 -11.65 -4.90 -19.54
N TYR A 277 -10.99 -5.62 -18.63
CA TYR A 277 -9.52 -5.62 -18.54
C TYR A 277 -8.84 -6.95 -18.87
N TRP A 278 -9.55 -8.08 -18.93
CA TRP A 278 -8.90 -9.40 -19.09
C TRP A 278 -7.99 -9.51 -20.32
N THR A 279 -8.39 -8.94 -21.47
CA THR A 279 -7.58 -8.95 -22.70
C THR A 279 -6.30 -8.13 -22.58
N GLN A 280 -6.36 -7.01 -21.85
CA GLN A 280 -5.22 -6.14 -21.61
C GLN A 280 -4.22 -6.81 -20.67
N TYR A 281 -4.71 -7.55 -19.66
CA TYR A 281 -3.85 -8.41 -18.84
C TYR A 281 -3.22 -9.54 -19.65
N LEU A 282 -3.97 -10.17 -20.55
CA LEU A 282 -3.43 -11.22 -21.40
C LEU A 282 -2.29 -10.69 -22.27
N GLN A 283 -2.49 -9.53 -22.91
CA GLN A 283 -1.45 -8.88 -23.70
C GLN A 283 -0.19 -8.56 -22.87
N LYS A 284 -0.37 -8.03 -21.65
CA LYS A 284 0.73 -7.65 -20.77
C LYS A 284 1.42 -8.83 -20.09
N SER A 285 0.76 -9.99 -19.99
CA SER A 285 1.34 -11.20 -19.42
C SER A 285 2.42 -11.83 -20.30
N GLY A 286 2.52 -11.42 -21.57
CA GLY A 286 3.41 -12.05 -22.55
C GLY A 286 2.99 -13.47 -22.94
N ALA A 287 1.91 -14.00 -22.37
CA ALA A 287 1.28 -15.22 -22.86
C ALA A 287 0.77 -14.94 -24.27
N ARG A 288 1.44 -15.53 -25.27
CA ARG A 288 0.85 -15.65 -26.59
C ARG A 288 -0.45 -16.41 -26.41
N SER A 289 -1.48 -16.07 -27.17
CA SER A 289 -2.65 -16.93 -27.35
C SER A 289 -2.18 -18.23 -28.02
N SER A 290 -1.48 -19.09 -27.28
CA SER A 290 -1.37 -20.49 -27.62
C SER A 290 -2.78 -21.01 -27.45
N ASP A 291 -3.42 -21.21 -28.59
CA ASP A 291 -4.64 -21.99 -28.72
C ASP A 291 -4.57 -23.20 -27.79
N ASN A 292 -5.70 -23.49 -27.14
CA ASN A 292 -6.01 -24.79 -26.55
C ASN A 292 -5.71 -25.05 -25.06
N ASP A 293 -6.10 -24.15 -24.15
CA ASP A 293 -6.82 -24.54 -22.91
C ASP A 293 -7.34 -23.30 -22.16
N GLY A 294 -8.65 -23.10 -22.13
CA GLY A 294 -9.34 -22.11 -21.25
C GLY A 294 -9.93 -20.86 -21.92
N VAL A 295 -9.32 -20.29 -22.96
CA VAL A 295 -9.79 -19.02 -23.58
C VAL A 295 -11.02 -19.21 -24.50
N HIS A 296 -11.30 -20.45 -24.94
CA HIS A 296 -12.47 -20.74 -25.75
C HIS A 296 -13.81 -20.77 -24.99
N CYS A 297 -13.80 -20.89 -23.66
CA CYS A 297 -15.05 -20.95 -22.88
C CYS A 297 -15.75 -19.58 -22.77
N ALA A 298 -14.99 -18.49 -22.73
CA ALA A 298 -15.57 -17.15 -22.64
C ALA A 298 -16.21 -16.70 -23.97
N SER A 299 -15.58 -16.99 -25.10
CA SER A 299 -16.10 -16.60 -26.42
C SER A 299 -17.29 -17.43 -26.90
N SER A 300 -17.38 -18.71 -26.49
CA SER A 300 -18.52 -19.58 -26.83
C SER A 300 -19.75 -19.37 -25.95
N SER A 301 -19.59 -18.80 -24.75
CA SER A 301 -20.71 -18.45 -23.87
C SER A 301 -21.33 -17.08 -24.18
N LEU A 302 -20.64 -16.26 -25.00
CA LEU A 302 -21.05 -14.91 -25.42
C LEU A 302 -21.67 -14.84 -26.83
N ALA A 303 -21.66 -15.94 -27.58
CA ALA A 303 -22.40 -16.09 -28.84
C ALA A 303 -23.78 -16.72 -28.59
#